data_AF-A0AAE6CFB5-F1
#
_entry.id   AF-A0AAE6CFB5-F1
#
_cell.length_a   1.000
_cell.length_b   1.000
_cell.length_c   1.000
_cell.angle_alpha   90.00
_cell.angle_beta   90.00
_cell.angle_gamma   90.00
#
_symmetry.space_group_name_H-M   'P 1'
#
loop_
_entity.id
_entity.type
_entity.pdbx_description
1 polymer ?
#
loop_
_entity_poly.entity_id
_entity_poly.type
_entity_poly.pdbx_seq_one_letter_code
_entity_poly.pdbx_strand_id
1 'polypeptide(L)'
;MNDFLEYWKTSLGVKKKEEVVSALKSDSPVVEVFIDSVKLGNYDFEDKYFDELLDIRGIDIQNENFDSCDLSYINFSYATFVNCTFRKVNIFCSRLHKTNFIDCKFGSCSFDGVYGYEANFSRCKIKKSSFNSCYFVRIKVDNSRILEADFSSARLVSPVLLESIINTCDFSWARIAPTESFVTSIKKYKETINLSNLQWLEPNGMPIENPII
;
A
#
# COMPACT_ATOMS: atom_id res chain seq x y z
N MET A 1 -13.76 10.07 -22.58
CA MET A 1 -13.36 10.86 -21.40
C MET A 1 -12.35 9.99 -20.71
N ASN A 2 -11.07 10.20 -21.01
CA ASN A 2 -10.04 9.24 -20.63
C ASN A 2 -9.72 9.46 -19.16
N ASP A 3 -10.12 8.48 -18.35
CA ASP A 3 -9.64 8.22 -17.00
C ASP A 3 -8.18 7.72 -17.10
N PHE A 4 -7.34 7.92 -16.09
CA PHE A 4 -5.94 7.46 -16.09
C PHE A 4 -5.86 5.94 -16.35
N LEU A 5 -6.89 5.17 -15.98
CA LEU A 5 -7.02 3.75 -16.29
C LEU A 5 -7.09 3.48 -17.80
N GLU A 6 -7.73 4.35 -18.57
CA GLU A 6 -7.86 4.21 -20.03
C GLU A 6 -6.60 4.70 -20.75
N TYR A 7 -5.86 5.66 -20.17
CA TYR A 7 -4.60 6.15 -20.75
C TYR A 7 -3.62 5.01 -21.02
N TRP A 8 -3.39 4.13 -20.04
CA TRP A 8 -2.44 3.02 -20.13
C TRP A 8 -2.83 1.93 -21.14
N LYS A 9 -4.09 1.93 -21.61
CA LYS A 9 -4.59 1.03 -22.65
C LYS A 9 -4.41 1.57 -24.06
N THR A 10 -4.09 2.86 -24.21
CA THR A 10 -3.80 3.46 -25.52
C THR A 10 -2.42 3.02 -26.03
N SER A 11 -2.19 3.08 -27.35
CA SER A 11 -0.89 2.75 -27.94
C SER A 11 0.25 3.62 -27.38
N LEU A 12 -0.03 4.90 -27.08
CA LEU A 12 0.94 5.80 -26.45
C LEU A 12 1.20 5.41 -24.99
N GLY A 13 0.15 5.12 -24.22
CA GLY A 13 0.26 4.71 -22.83
C GLY A 13 1.00 3.39 -22.66
N VAL A 14 0.81 2.43 -23.56
CA VAL A 14 1.57 1.16 -23.57
C VAL A 14 3.07 1.42 -23.75
N LYS A 15 3.45 2.23 -24.75
CA LYS A 15 4.87 2.58 -24.96
C LYS A 15 5.44 3.35 -23.76
N LYS A 16 4.68 4.30 -23.21
CA LYS A 16 5.11 5.08 -22.04
C LYS A 16 5.26 4.19 -20.80
N LYS A 17 4.41 3.19 -20.63
CA LYS A 17 4.50 2.21 -19.55
C LYS A 17 5.83 1.45 -19.61
N GLU A 18 6.26 1.00 -20.78
CA GLU A 18 7.54 0.32 -20.95
C GLU A 18 8.71 1.23 -20.55
N GLU A 19 8.69 2.50 -20.99
CA GLU A 19 9.69 3.51 -20.63
C GLU A 19 9.73 3.73 -19.11
N VAL A 20 8.57 3.89 -18.48
CA VAL A 20 8.43 4.11 -17.03
C VAL A 20 8.93 2.89 -16.26
N VAL A 21 8.47 1.68 -16.59
CA VAL A 21 8.88 0.44 -15.90
C VAL A 21 10.38 0.21 -16.05
N SER A 22 10.96 0.50 -17.22
CA SER A 22 12.41 0.44 -17.41
C SER A 22 13.14 1.48 -16.57
N ALA A 23 12.64 2.72 -16.51
CA ALA A 23 13.23 3.78 -15.72
C ALA A 23 13.21 3.45 -14.23
N LEU A 24 12.06 3.02 -13.68
CA LEU A 24 11.90 2.63 -12.27
C LEU A 24 12.84 1.50 -11.82
N LYS A 25 13.31 0.66 -12.75
CA LYS A 25 14.22 -0.45 -12.47
C LYS A 25 15.68 -0.11 -12.64
N SER A 26 15.97 1.15 -12.96
CA SER A 26 17.31 1.66 -13.19
C SER A 26 17.50 2.94 -12.40
N ASP A 27 18.75 3.36 -12.17
CA ASP A 27 19.02 4.70 -11.64
C ASP A 27 18.78 5.81 -12.69
N SER A 28 18.03 5.51 -13.77
CA SER A 28 17.72 6.48 -14.81
C SER A 28 16.64 7.45 -14.31
N PRO A 29 16.71 8.74 -14.69
CA PRO A 29 15.64 9.67 -14.38
C PRO A 29 14.33 9.16 -14.97
N VAL A 30 13.27 9.16 -14.16
CA VAL A 30 11.97 8.73 -14.62
C VAL A 30 11.45 9.73 -15.64
N VAL A 31 11.01 9.20 -16.79
CA VAL A 31 10.44 10.00 -17.87
C VAL A 31 9.13 10.62 -17.36
N GLU A 32 8.99 11.93 -17.48
CA GLU A 32 7.73 12.61 -17.14
C GLU A 32 6.55 11.93 -17.84
N VAL A 33 5.59 11.49 -17.02
CA VAL A 33 4.31 10.97 -17.49
C VAL A 33 3.33 12.14 -17.43
N PHE A 34 3.11 12.78 -18.57
CA PHE A 34 2.13 13.87 -18.66
C PHE A 34 0.71 13.31 -18.65
N ILE A 35 0.14 13.21 -17.45
CA ILE A 35 -1.26 12.81 -17.22
C ILE A 35 -2.20 14.03 -17.33
N ASP A 36 -1.71 15.26 -17.50
CA ASP A 36 -2.51 16.51 -17.55
C ASP A 36 -3.63 16.54 -18.59
N SER A 37 -3.56 15.70 -19.63
CA SER A 37 -4.62 15.56 -20.64
C SER A 37 -5.77 14.61 -20.23
N VAL A 38 -5.60 13.92 -19.10
CA VAL A 38 -6.56 12.99 -18.49
C VAL A 38 -7.49 13.79 -17.57
N LYS A 39 -8.79 13.51 -17.63
CA LYS A 39 -9.72 14.19 -16.72
C LYS A 39 -9.54 13.65 -15.31
N LEU A 40 -9.10 14.51 -14.40
CA LEU A 40 -9.01 14.21 -12.98
C LEU A 40 -10.42 14.12 -12.36
N GLY A 41 -10.64 13.12 -11.52
CA GLY A 41 -11.87 12.95 -10.75
C GLY A 41 -11.82 13.77 -9.45
N ASN A 42 -12.96 13.94 -8.78
CA ASN A 42 -13.03 14.68 -7.50
C ASN A 42 -12.06 14.16 -6.43
N TYR A 43 -11.79 12.84 -6.42
CA TYR A 43 -10.86 12.20 -5.51
C TYR A 43 -9.39 12.64 -5.69
N ASP A 44 -9.04 13.20 -6.85
CA ASP A 44 -7.69 13.66 -7.14
C ASP A 44 -7.39 15.02 -6.49
N PHE A 45 -8.42 15.82 -6.20
CA PHE A 45 -8.29 17.19 -5.71
C PHE A 45 -8.31 17.33 -4.18
N GLU A 46 -8.64 16.27 -3.44
CA GLU A 46 -8.79 16.35 -1.98
C GLU A 46 -7.45 16.29 -1.22
N ASP A 47 -6.36 15.84 -1.86
CA ASP A 47 -5.06 15.63 -1.21
C ASP A 47 -3.93 16.44 -1.84
N LYS A 48 -3.91 17.75 -1.53
CA LYS A 48 -2.90 18.76 -1.91
C LYS A 48 -1.47 18.51 -1.40
N TYR A 49 -1.22 17.41 -0.69
CA TYR A 49 0.09 17.13 -0.06
C TYR A 49 1.07 16.42 -1.00
N PHE A 50 0.66 16.15 -2.24
CA PHE A 50 1.33 15.22 -3.13
C PHE A 50 1.62 15.78 -4.53
N ASP A 51 1.64 17.12 -4.67
CA ASP A 51 1.87 17.79 -5.95
C ASP A 51 3.27 17.51 -6.54
N GLU A 52 4.20 17.02 -5.72
CA GLU A 52 5.59 16.69 -6.12
C GLU A 52 5.83 15.18 -6.37
N LEU A 53 4.82 14.32 -6.23
CA LEU A 53 5.00 12.90 -6.48
C LEU A 53 5.15 12.61 -7.97
N LEU A 54 6.02 11.67 -8.33
CA LEU A 54 5.98 11.08 -9.67
C LEU A 54 4.62 10.41 -9.87
N ASP A 55 3.89 10.87 -10.89
CA ASP A 55 2.52 10.43 -11.12
C ASP A 55 2.44 9.32 -12.17
N ILE A 56 2.07 8.12 -11.70
CA ILE A 56 1.81 6.97 -12.56
C ILE A 56 0.48 6.32 -12.20
N ARG A 57 -0.50 7.14 -11.80
CA ARG A 57 -1.85 6.67 -11.44
C ARG A 57 -2.44 5.77 -12.50
N GLY A 58 -3.09 4.69 -12.06
CA GLY A 58 -3.76 3.73 -12.94
C GLY A 58 -2.86 2.77 -13.71
N ILE A 59 -1.54 2.84 -13.55
CA ILE A 59 -0.61 1.99 -14.30
C ILE A 59 -0.89 0.50 -13.99
N ASP A 60 -0.93 -0.34 -15.02
CA ASP A 60 -1.12 -1.79 -14.89
C ASP A 60 0.18 -2.53 -15.23
N ILE A 61 0.81 -3.09 -14.20
CA ILE A 61 2.10 -3.76 -14.24
C ILE A 61 1.92 -5.22 -13.83
N GLN A 62 2.40 -6.15 -14.66
CA GLN A 62 2.21 -7.57 -14.43
C GLN A 62 3.52 -8.34 -14.64
N ASN A 63 3.79 -9.31 -13.78
CA ASN A 63 4.92 -10.23 -13.89
C ASN A 63 6.30 -9.55 -13.85
N GLU A 64 6.41 -8.41 -13.16
CA GLU A 64 7.66 -7.64 -13.09
C GLU A 64 8.44 -7.86 -11.80
N ASN A 65 9.76 -7.71 -11.91
CA ASN A 65 10.67 -7.70 -10.77
C ASN A 65 11.19 -6.28 -10.51
N PHE A 66 10.93 -5.75 -9.31
CA PHE A 66 11.38 -4.46 -8.82
C PHE A 66 12.41 -4.58 -7.69
N ASP A 67 13.07 -5.73 -7.52
CA ASP A 67 14.04 -5.95 -6.45
C ASP A 67 15.10 -4.83 -6.41
N SER A 68 15.31 -4.27 -5.22
CA SER A 68 16.24 -3.18 -4.90
C SER A 68 15.94 -1.84 -5.58
N CYS A 69 14.75 -1.65 -6.15
CA CYS A 69 14.35 -0.37 -6.74
C CYS A 69 13.97 0.66 -5.66
N ASP A 70 14.19 1.94 -5.98
CA ASP A 70 13.61 3.05 -5.23
C ASP A 70 12.30 3.50 -5.89
N LEU A 71 11.20 3.24 -5.21
CA LEU A 71 9.85 3.60 -5.58
C LEU A 71 9.26 4.59 -4.55
N SER A 72 10.11 5.34 -3.84
CA SER A 72 9.67 6.37 -2.91
C SER A 72 9.10 7.58 -3.63
N TYR A 73 8.17 8.27 -2.96
CA TYR A 73 7.52 9.49 -3.46
C TYR A 73 6.82 9.31 -4.82
N ILE A 74 6.15 8.17 -5.02
CA ILE A 74 5.37 7.89 -6.24
C ILE A 74 3.87 7.87 -5.92
N ASN A 75 3.08 8.45 -6.81
CA ASN A 75 1.63 8.32 -6.78
C ASN A 75 1.21 7.08 -7.58
N PHE A 76 1.01 5.97 -6.86
CA PHE A 76 0.49 4.72 -7.42
C PHE A 76 -1.03 4.62 -7.33
N SER A 77 -1.75 5.72 -7.09
CA SER A 77 -3.20 5.62 -6.89
C SER A 77 -3.86 4.94 -8.09
N TYR A 78 -4.77 4.00 -7.84
CA TYR A 78 -5.47 3.19 -8.82
C TYR A 78 -4.58 2.26 -9.66
N ALA A 79 -3.27 2.21 -9.41
CA ALA A 79 -2.38 1.29 -10.09
C ALA A 79 -2.71 -0.17 -9.73
N THR A 80 -2.38 -1.08 -10.63
CA THR A 80 -2.53 -2.52 -10.43
C THR A 80 -1.19 -3.21 -10.68
N PHE A 81 -0.80 -4.05 -9.72
CA PHE A 81 0.37 -4.91 -9.76
C PHE A 81 -0.07 -6.36 -9.61
N VAL A 82 0.20 -7.20 -10.62
CA VAL A 82 -0.16 -8.62 -10.59
C VAL A 82 1.09 -9.47 -10.71
N ASN A 83 1.25 -10.46 -9.80
CA ASN A 83 2.35 -11.42 -9.83
C ASN A 83 3.75 -10.77 -9.90
N CYS A 84 3.91 -9.60 -9.26
CA CYS A 84 5.19 -8.87 -9.21
C CYS A 84 6.01 -9.26 -7.98
N THR A 85 7.33 -9.07 -8.05
CA THR A 85 8.25 -9.27 -6.93
C THR A 85 8.94 -7.99 -6.50
N PHE A 86 8.99 -7.79 -5.18
CA PHE A 86 9.60 -6.65 -4.52
C PHE A 86 10.47 -7.17 -3.37
N ARG A 87 11.79 -7.12 -3.51
CA ARG A 87 12.74 -7.38 -2.42
C ARG A 87 13.60 -6.17 -2.19
N LYS A 88 13.73 -5.73 -0.93
CA LYS A 88 14.55 -4.55 -0.58
C LYS A 88 14.12 -3.28 -1.35
N VAL A 89 12.83 -3.14 -1.62
CA VAL A 89 12.27 -1.99 -2.34
C VAL A 89 11.91 -0.90 -1.34
N ASN A 90 12.23 0.33 -1.69
CA ASN A 90 11.80 1.51 -0.95
C ASN A 90 10.50 2.04 -1.57
N ILE A 91 9.39 2.10 -0.83
CA ILE A 91 8.09 2.66 -1.25
C ILE A 91 7.73 3.85 -0.32
N PHE A 92 8.74 4.41 0.36
CA PHE A 92 8.58 5.47 1.36
C PHE A 92 7.75 6.65 0.86
N CYS A 93 6.85 7.14 1.72
CA CYS A 93 6.00 8.31 1.44
C CYS A 93 5.24 8.30 0.10
N SER A 94 4.98 7.10 -0.44
CA SER A 94 4.18 6.95 -1.65
C SER A 94 2.68 6.93 -1.35
N ARG A 95 1.87 7.19 -2.39
CA ARG A 95 0.41 7.17 -2.31
C ARG A 95 -0.14 5.91 -2.95
N LEU A 96 -0.93 5.15 -2.19
CA LEU A 96 -1.49 3.86 -2.60
C LEU A 96 -3.03 3.86 -2.63
N HIS A 97 -3.68 4.98 -3.00
CA HIS A 97 -5.14 5.03 -2.98
C HIS A 97 -5.73 4.10 -4.02
N LYS A 98 -6.56 3.14 -3.61
CA LYS A 98 -7.17 2.13 -4.49
C LYS A 98 -6.15 1.35 -5.33
N THR A 99 -4.90 1.28 -4.87
CA THR A 99 -3.85 0.50 -5.51
C THR A 99 -4.09 -0.99 -5.22
N ASN A 100 -3.95 -1.83 -6.24
CA ASN A 100 -4.14 -3.27 -6.14
C ASN A 100 -2.80 -4.00 -6.32
N PHE A 101 -2.27 -4.58 -5.25
CA PHE A 101 -1.23 -5.60 -5.28
C PHE A 101 -1.90 -6.97 -5.16
N ILE A 102 -1.81 -7.77 -6.21
CA ILE A 102 -2.49 -9.05 -6.32
C ILE A 102 -1.46 -10.14 -6.63
N ASP A 103 -1.45 -11.21 -5.83
CA ASP A 103 -0.51 -12.32 -5.99
C ASP A 103 0.99 -11.88 -5.95
N CYS A 104 1.28 -10.73 -5.33
CA CYS A 104 2.60 -10.14 -5.26
C CYS A 104 3.43 -10.66 -4.07
N LYS A 105 4.76 -10.53 -4.17
CA LYS A 105 5.70 -10.95 -3.12
C LYS A 105 6.56 -9.78 -2.67
N PHE A 106 6.52 -9.48 -1.38
CA PHE A 106 7.31 -8.43 -0.73
C PHE A 106 8.27 -9.05 0.29
N GLY A 107 9.55 -8.69 0.21
CA GLY A 107 10.58 -9.15 1.14
C GLY A 107 11.49 -8.00 1.55
N SER A 108 11.51 -7.63 2.83
CA SER A 108 12.39 -6.55 3.32
C SER A 108 12.17 -5.20 2.62
N CYS A 109 10.92 -4.85 2.31
CA CYS A 109 10.58 -3.55 1.71
C CYS A 109 10.27 -2.51 2.79
N SER A 110 10.41 -1.22 2.48
CA SER A 110 9.89 -0.13 3.33
C SER A 110 8.64 0.48 2.68
N PHE A 111 7.54 0.49 3.42
CA PHE A 111 6.31 1.24 3.15
C PHE A 111 6.13 2.35 4.20
N ASP A 112 7.22 2.83 4.79
CA ASP A 112 7.13 3.76 5.90
C ASP A 112 6.54 5.09 5.42
N GLY A 113 5.65 5.67 6.24
CA GLY A 113 4.96 6.91 5.90
C GLY A 113 4.04 6.83 4.66
N VAL A 114 3.72 5.64 4.16
CA VAL A 114 2.78 5.47 3.03
C VAL A 114 1.37 5.88 3.41
N TYR A 115 0.65 6.48 2.46
CA TYR A 115 -0.75 6.87 2.59
C TYR A 115 -1.64 6.09 1.62
N GLY A 116 -2.62 5.33 2.12
CA GLY A 116 -3.48 4.49 1.29
C GLY A 116 -4.94 4.47 1.73
N TYR A 117 -5.85 4.94 0.88
CA TYR A 117 -7.29 4.70 1.01
C TYR A 117 -7.69 3.52 0.13
N GLU A 118 -8.32 2.48 0.69
CA GLU A 118 -8.75 1.28 -0.02
C GLU A 118 -7.63 0.56 -0.79
N ALA A 119 -6.39 0.62 -0.27
CA ALA A 119 -5.28 -0.16 -0.79
C ALA A 119 -5.53 -1.66 -0.58
N ASN A 120 -5.15 -2.47 -1.57
CA ASN A 120 -5.43 -3.90 -1.59
C ASN A 120 -4.15 -4.71 -1.78
N PHE A 121 -3.84 -5.59 -0.83
CA PHE A 121 -2.71 -6.52 -0.84
C PHE A 121 -3.19 -7.97 -0.81
N SER A 122 -4.33 -8.28 -1.45
CA SER A 122 -4.91 -9.63 -1.42
C SER A 122 -3.99 -10.67 -2.07
N ARG A 123 -3.96 -11.88 -1.49
CA ARG A 123 -3.15 -13.03 -1.92
C ARG A 123 -1.64 -12.73 -1.98
N CYS A 124 -1.18 -11.75 -1.22
CA CYS A 124 0.22 -11.38 -1.20
C CYS A 124 1.02 -12.18 -0.17
N LYS A 125 2.34 -12.25 -0.39
CA LYS A 125 3.31 -12.74 0.59
C LYS A 125 4.19 -11.58 1.02
N ILE A 126 4.04 -11.11 2.25
CA ILE A 126 4.79 -9.98 2.81
C ILE A 126 5.67 -10.52 3.92
N LYS A 127 6.99 -10.35 3.82
CA LYS A 127 7.94 -10.82 4.82
C LYS A 127 8.96 -9.75 5.18
N LYS A 128 9.15 -9.51 6.47
CA LYS A 128 10.19 -8.59 6.98
C LYS A 128 10.09 -7.17 6.42
N SER A 129 8.90 -6.75 6.00
CA SER A 129 8.69 -5.41 5.44
C SER A 129 8.19 -4.46 6.53
N SER A 130 8.57 -3.19 6.40
CA SER A 130 8.16 -2.13 7.31
C SER A 130 6.98 -1.36 6.73
N PHE A 131 6.03 -1.01 7.59
CA PHE A 131 4.86 -0.15 7.40
C PHE A 131 4.81 0.87 8.55
N ASN A 132 5.97 1.24 9.08
CA ASN A 132 6.08 2.12 10.23
C ASN A 132 5.49 3.50 9.89
N SER A 133 4.69 4.03 10.82
CA SER A 133 4.05 5.34 10.65
C SER A 133 3.22 5.49 9.36
N CYS A 134 2.78 4.40 8.72
CA CYS A 134 1.89 4.48 7.57
C CYS A 134 0.48 4.90 8.01
N TYR A 135 -0.30 5.45 7.08
CA TYR A 135 -1.73 5.68 7.27
C TYR A 135 -2.55 4.96 6.22
N PHE A 136 -3.28 3.93 6.66
CA PHE A 136 -4.23 3.21 5.82
C PHE A 136 -5.66 3.37 6.31
N VAL A 137 -6.55 3.66 5.37
CA VAL A 137 -7.99 3.62 5.55
C VAL A 137 -8.54 2.51 4.65
N ARG A 138 -9.21 1.52 5.23
CA ARG A 138 -9.82 0.37 4.54
C ARG A 138 -8.81 -0.47 3.76
N ILE A 139 -7.61 -0.66 4.30
CA ILE A 139 -6.64 -1.62 3.72
C ILE A 139 -7.21 -3.02 3.74
N LYS A 140 -7.10 -3.71 2.61
CA LYS A 140 -7.50 -5.12 2.44
C LYS A 140 -6.26 -5.98 2.28
N VAL A 141 -6.12 -7.03 3.08
CA VAL A 141 -4.98 -7.95 3.00
C VAL A 141 -5.42 -9.41 2.93
N ASP A 142 -6.61 -9.66 2.39
CA ASP A 142 -7.24 -10.99 2.43
C ASP A 142 -6.39 -12.10 1.79
N ASN A 143 -6.54 -13.33 2.29
CA ASN A 143 -5.87 -14.51 1.77
C ASN A 143 -4.33 -14.38 1.70
N SER A 144 -3.75 -13.56 2.57
CA SER A 144 -2.32 -13.23 2.49
C SER A 144 -1.52 -13.82 3.63
N ARG A 145 -0.21 -13.88 3.42
CA ARG A 145 0.75 -14.28 4.45
C ARG A 145 1.68 -13.12 4.74
N ILE A 146 1.50 -12.51 5.91
CA ILE A 146 2.32 -11.45 6.45
C ILE A 146 3.14 -12.05 7.60
N LEU A 147 4.47 -11.98 7.51
CA LEU A 147 5.37 -12.53 8.51
C LEU A 147 6.43 -11.50 8.88
N GLU A 148 6.66 -11.32 10.17
CA GLU A 148 7.74 -10.46 10.67
C GLU A 148 7.63 -9.02 10.12
N ALA A 149 6.41 -8.54 9.84
CA ALA A 149 6.19 -7.20 9.31
C ALA A 149 6.03 -6.20 10.46
N ASP A 150 6.55 -4.99 10.26
CA ASP A 150 6.50 -3.92 11.24
C ASP A 150 5.38 -2.94 10.90
N PHE A 151 4.30 -2.92 11.69
CA PHE A 151 3.23 -1.91 11.65
C PHE A 151 3.30 -0.99 12.87
N SER A 152 4.46 -0.86 13.51
CA SER A 152 4.61 0.01 14.66
C SER A 152 4.29 1.45 14.32
N SER A 153 3.62 2.15 15.23
CA SER A 153 3.14 3.54 15.02
C SER A 153 2.21 3.74 13.82
N ALA A 154 1.75 2.67 13.16
CA ALA A 154 0.83 2.78 12.02
C ALA A 154 -0.55 3.28 12.47
N ARG A 155 -1.23 4.00 11.59
CA ARG A 155 -2.65 4.32 11.73
C ARG A 155 -3.47 3.47 10.77
N LEU A 156 -4.30 2.58 11.30
CA LEU A 156 -5.15 1.69 10.51
C LEU A 156 -6.62 1.96 10.83
N VAL A 157 -7.38 2.42 9.85
CA VAL A 157 -8.83 2.63 9.98
C VAL A 157 -9.57 1.60 9.16
N SER A 158 -10.39 0.79 9.80
CA SER A 158 -11.14 -0.31 9.20
C SER A 158 -10.28 -1.30 8.37
N PRO A 159 -9.14 -1.82 8.88
CA PRO A 159 -8.36 -2.83 8.15
C PRO A 159 -9.11 -4.17 8.05
N VAL A 160 -8.97 -4.87 6.92
CA VAL A 160 -9.59 -6.17 6.65
C VAL A 160 -8.51 -7.23 6.38
N LEU A 161 -8.49 -8.29 7.19
CA LEU A 161 -7.48 -9.36 7.17
C LEU A 161 -8.13 -10.75 7.08
N LEU A 162 -9.10 -10.95 6.18
CA LEU A 162 -9.81 -12.23 6.10
C LEU A 162 -8.85 -13.34 5.65
N GLU A 163 -8.94 -14.49 6.31
CA GLU A 163 -8.16 -15.70 5.96
C GLU A 163 -6.64 -15.47 5.86
N SER A 164 -6.13 -14.51 6.63
CA SER A 164 -4.72 -14.10 6.56
C SER A 164 -3.89 -14.62 7.73
N ILE A 165 -2.58 -14.70 7.52
CA ILE A 165 -1.57 -15.06 8.53
C ILE A 165 -0.76 -13.82 8.86
N ILE A 166 -0.60 -13.50 10.15
CA ILE A 166 0.13 -12.31 10.63
C ILE A 166 1.17 -12.63 11.71
N ASN A 167 1.76 -13.83 11.71
CA ASN A 167 2.72 -14.24 12.75
C ASN A 167 3.90 -13.27 12.86
N THR A 168 4.31 -12.97 14.10
CA THR A 168 5.51 -12.16 14.38
C THR A 168 5.42 -10.74 13.84
N CYS A 169 4.22 -10.25 13.53
CA CYS A 169 4.03 -8.85 13.17
C CYS A 169 4.05 -7.97 14.42
N ASP A 170 4.57 -6.76 14.25
CA ASP A 170 4.61 -5.75 15.30
C ASP A 170 3.53 -4.68 15.07
N PHE A 171 2.62 -4.49 16.01
CA PHE A 171 1.61 -3.42 16.02
C PHE A 171 1.80 -2.48 17.20
N SER A 172 2.99 -2.45 17.80
CA SER A 172 3.26 -1.61 18.96
C SER A 172 3.07 -0.13 18.63
N TRP A 173 2.48 0.61 19.55
CA TRP A 173 2.16 2.03 19.37
C TRP A 173 1.22 2.35 18.21
N ALA A 174 0.68 1.33 17.51
CA ALA A 174 -0.26 1.56 16.43
C ALA A 174 -1.58 2.12 16.97
N ARG A 175 -2.29 2.84 16.10
CA ARG A 175 -3.61 3.41 16.35
C ARG A 175 -4.61 2.77 15.41
N ILE A 176 -5.52 1.96 15.93
CA ILE A 176 -6.37 1.10 15.11
C ILE A 176 -7.84 1.36 15.41
N ALA A 177 -8.60 1.73 14.38
CA ALA A 177 -10.05 1.60 14.38
C ALA A 177 -10.41 0.28 13.67
N PRO A 178 -10.67 -0.81 14.40
CA PRO A 178 -10.65 -2.14 13.80
C PRO A 178 -11.94 -2.49 13.07
N THR A 179 -11.83 -3.50 12.21
CA THR A 179 -12.98 -4.31 11.80
C THR A 179 -13.04 -5.58 12.66
N GLU A 180 -14.19 -6.27 12.63
CA GLU A 180 -14.34 -7.59 13.27
C GLU A 180 -13.31 -8.61 12.76
N SER A 181 -12.99 -8.59 11.47
CA SER A 181 -11.99 -9.49 10.87
C SER A 181 -10.59 -9.26 11.43
N PHE A 182 -10.24 -7.99 11.70
CA PHE A 182 -8.96 -7.62 12.31
C PHE A 182 -8.88 -8.13 13.75
N VAL A 183 -9.93 -7.88 14.55
CA VAL A 183 -10.04 -8.37 15.94
C VAL A 183 -9.90 -9.90 15.99
N THR A 184 -10.61 -10.61 15.11
CA THR A 184 -10.53 -12.07 15.00
C THR A 184 -9.10 -12.53 14.69
N SER A 185 -8.41 -11.84 13.78
CA SER A 185 -7.04 -12.16 13.40
C SER A 185 -6.07 -11.95 14.55
N ILE A 186 -6.10 -10.80 15.24
CA ILE A 186 -5.19 -10.57 16.36
C ILE A 186 -5.42 -11.54 17.52
N LYS A 187 -6.68 -11.92 17.79
CA LYS A 187 -7.00 -12.94 18.82
C LYS A 187 -6.40 -14.30 18.48
N LYS A 188 -6.41 -14.67 17.20
CA LYS A 188 -5.82 -15.92 16.70
C LYS A 188 -4.30 -15.96 16.85
N TYR A 189 -3.61 -14.83 16.66
CA TYR A 189 -2.15 -14.77 16.61
C TYR A 189 -1.50 -14.05 17.81
N LYS A 190 -2.27 -13.75 18.87
CA LYS A 190 -1.87 -12.94 20.03
C LYS A 190 -0.54 -13.33 20.68
N GLU A 191 -0.20 -14.63 20.69
CA GLU A 191 1.03 -15.14 21.31
C GLU A 191 2.28 -14.85 20.46
N THR A 192 2.10 -14.45 19.21
CA THR A 192 3.20 -14.25 18.26
C THR A 192 3.37 -12.80 17.82
N ILE A 193 2.35 -11.96 17.99
CA ILE A 193 2.36 -10.57 17.55
C ILE A 193 2.66 -9.63 18.73
N ASN A 194 3.28 -8.49 18.45
CA ASN A 194 3.52 -7.46 19.46
C ASN A 194 2.37 -6.44 19.43
N LEU A 195 1.65 -6.28 20.56
CA LEU A 195 0.55 -5.31 20.71
C LEU A 195 0.87 -4.24 21.76
N SER A 196 2.15 -4.08 22.14
CA SER A 196 2.56 -3.18 23.22
C SER A 196 2.15 -1.74 22.93
N ASN A 197 1.47 -1.08 23.87
CA ASN A 197 1.00 0.31 23.72
C ASN A 197 0.06 0.55 22.53
N LEU A 198 -0.61 -0.49 22.02
CA LEU A 198 -1.64 -0.36 21.00
C LEU A 198 -2.80 0.52 21.50
N GLN A 199 -3.26 1.44 20.66
CA GLN A 199 -4.41 2.30 20.92
C GLN A 199 -5.59 1.92 20.02
N TRP A 200 -6.74 1.69 20.64
CA TRP A 200 -8.00 1.45 19.93
C TRP A 200 -8.73 2.76 19.68
N LEU A 201 -9.27 2.92 18.48
CA LEU A 201 -9.98 4.12 18.05
C LEU A 201 -11.38 3.76 17.52
N GLU A 202 -12.31 4.69 17.64
CA GLU A 202 -13.53 4.74 16.84
C GLU A 202 -13.20 5.11 15.38
N PRO A 203 -14.08 4.83 14.40
CA PRO A 203 -13.86 5.21 13.00
C PRO A 203 -13.64 6.72 12.78
N ASN A 204 -14.17 7.56 13.67
CA ASN A 204 -13.97 9.02 13.66
C ASN A 204 -12.61 9.46 14.24
N GLY A 205 -11.80 8.51 14.73
CA GLY A 205 -10.46 8.75 15.28
C GLY A 205 -10.39 9.00 16.78
N MET A 206 -11.52 8.98 17.50
CA MET A 206 -11.55 9.13 18.96
C MET A 206 -11.04 7.85 19.65
N PRO A 207 -10.23 7.95 20.72
CA PRO A 207 -9.81 6.77 21.47
C PRO A 207 -10.97 6.01 22.11
N ILE A 208 -10.87 4.68 22.17
CA ILE A 208 -11.79 3.80 22.89
C ILE A 208 -11.21 3.50 24.28
N GLU A 209 -11.98 3.73 25.34
CA GLU A 209 -11.54 3.49 26.72
C GLU A 209 -11.42 2.00 27.09
N ASN A 210 -12.30 1.16 26.53
CA ASN A 210 -12.28 -0.29 26.74
C ASN A 210 -11.76 -1.02 25.48
N PRO A 211 -10.51 -1.53 25.50
CA PRO A 211 -9.90 -2.17 24.35
C PRO A 211 -10.71 -3.40 23.88
N ILE A 212 -10.82 -3.59 22.55
CA ILE A 212 -11.48 -4.77 21.96
C ILE A 212 -10.51 -5.97 22.02
N ILE A 213 -10.25 -6.49 23.21
CA ILE A 213 -9.48 -7.74 23.39
C ILE A 213 -10.23 -8.64 24.37
#